data_AF-A0A3C2E829-F1
#
_entry.id   AF-A0A3C2E829-F1
#
_cell.length_a   1.000
_cell.length_b   1.000
_cell.length_c   1.000
_cell.angle_alpha   90.00
_cell.angle_beta   90.00
_cell.angle_gamma   90.00
#
_symmetry.space_group_name_H-M   'P 1'
#
loop_
_entity.id
_entity.type
_entity.pdbx_description
1 polymer ?
#
loop_
_entity_poly.entity_id
_entity_poly.type
_entity_poly.pdbx_seq_one_letter_code
_entity_poly.pdbx_strand_id
1 'polypeptide(L)' 'ELVEFPGGVKGMALNLERDNVGCVIFGDDRGIKEGDTVKRLGSIVDTSVGKGLLGRVVDGLGEPI' A
#
# COMPACT_ATOMS: atom_id res chain seq x y z
N GLU A 1 -2.13 -6.42 6.16
CA GLU A 1 -1.59 -7.06 4.93
C GLU A 1 -1.54 -6.02 3.82
N LEU A 2 -0.57 -6.12 2.90
CA LEU A 2 -0.47 -5.21 1.76
C LEU A 2 -1.41 -5.67 0.63
N VAL A 3 -2.14 -4.72 0.07
CA VAL A 3 -3.06 -4.92 -1.05
C VAL A 3 -2.69 -4.00 -2.20
N GLU A 4 -2.98 -4.43 -3.41
CA GLU A 4 -2.74 -3.69 -4.63
C GLU A 4 -4.07 -3.43 -5.35
N PHE A 5 -4.30 -2.15 -5.65
CA PHE A 5 -5.42 -1.66 -6.43
C PHE A 5 -5.02 -1.53 -7.92
N PRO A 6 -5.99 -1.44 -8.83
CA PRO A 6 -5.71 -1.09 -10.22
C PRO A 6 -4.86 0.18 -10.33
N GLY A 7 -3.92 0.19 -11.28
CA GLY A 7 -2.96 1.28 -11.43
C GLY A 7 -1.73 1.19 -10.53
N GLY A 8 -1.57 0.11 -9.77
CA GLY A 8 -0.38 -0.13 -8.94
C GLY A 8 -0.39 0.62 -7.61
N VAL A 9 -1.51 1.26 -7.27
CA VAL A 9 -1.69 1.93 -5.98
C VAL A 9 -1.71 0.87 -4.89
N LYS A 10 -0.88 1.07 -3.86
CA LYS A 10 -0.75 0.16 -2.73
C LYS A 10 -1.67 0.61 -1.59
N GLY A 11 -2.09 -0.32 -0.77
CA GLY A 11 -2.79 -0.03 0.47
C GLY A 11 -2.52 -1.07 1.54
N MET A 12 -2.98 -0.78 2.76
CA MET A 12 -2.90 -1.70 3.89
C MET A 12 -4.31 -2.01 4.41
N ALA A 13 -4.64 -3.29 4.47
CA ALA A 13 -5.83 -3.77 5.17
C ALA A 13 -5.63 -3.56 6.69
N LEU A 14 -6.53 -2.79 7.30
CA LEU A 14 -6.55 -2.43 8.73
C LEU A 14 -7.66 -3.15 9.48
N ASN A 15 -8.91 -2.89 9.10
CA ASN A 15 -10.08 -3.44 9.78
C ASN A 15 -10.58 -4.64 9.01
N LEU A 16 -10.77 -5.77 9.70
CA LEU A 16 -11.34 -6.98 9.14
C LEU A 16 -12.69 -7.22 9.81
N GLU A 17 -13.76 -6.90 9.10
CA GLU A 17 -15.11 -7.21 9.53
C GLU A 17 -15.60 -8.45 8.79
N ARG A 18 -16.78 -8.95 9.18
CA ARG A 18 -17.32 -10.19 8.61
C ARG A 18 -17.58 -10.07 7.11
N ASP A 19 -18.07 -8.91 6.68
CA ASP A 19 -18.58 -8.67 5.33
C ASP A 19 -17.79 -7.59 4.59
N ASN A 20 -16.83 -6.93 5.25
CA ASN A 20 -16.02 -5.89 4.65
C ASN A 20 -14.59 -5.88 5.21
N VAL A 21 -13.70 -5.23 4.47
CA VAL A 21 -12.33 -4.96 4.89
C VAL A 21 -12.05 -3.48 4.69
N GLY A 22 -11.69 -2.80 5.77
CA GLY A 22 -11.24 -1.42 5.75
C GLY A 22 -9.76 -1.34 5.34
N CYS A 23 -9.47 -0.59 4.28
CA CYS A 23 -8.11 -0.39 3.76
C CYS A 23 -7.72 1.08 3.84
N VAL A 24 -6.45 1.35 4.19
CA VAL A 24 -5.82 2.67 4.01
C VAL A 24 -5.02 2.66 2.73
N ILE A 25 -5.19 3.71 1.93
CA ILE A 25 -4.54 3.87 0.63
C ILE A 25 -3.19 4.59 0.83
N PHE A 26 -2.16 4.09 0.16
CA PHE A 26 -0.84 4.71 0.09
C PHE A 26 -0.65 5.33 -1.30
N GLY A 27 -0.99 6.62 -1.43
CA GLY A 27 -0.88 7.36 -2.68
C GLY A 27 -2.17 8.09 -3.05
N ASP A 28 -2.36 8.32 -4.35
CA ASP A 28 -3.54 8.99 -4.90
C ASP A 28 -4.72 8.00 -5.04
N ASP A 29 -5.87 8.36 -4.49
CA ASP A 29 -7.10 7.57 -4.52
C ASP A 29 -7.99 7.89 -5.74
N ARG A 30 -7.70 8.96 -6.49
CA ARG A 30 -8.54 9.42 -7.62
C ARG A 30 -8.75 8.37 -8.72
N GLY A 31 -7.85 7.41 -8.85
CA GLY A 31 -7.93 6.32 -9.83
C GLY A 31 -8.76 5.12 -9.38
N ILE A 32 -9.15 5.06 -8.10
CA ILE A 32 -9.84 3.91 -7.50
C ILE A 32 -11.35 4.14 -7.58
N LYS A 33 -12.09 3.13 -8.03
CA LYS A 33 -13.55 3.18 -8.16
C LYS A 33 -14.22 1.91 -7.62
N GLU A 34 -15.51 2.03 -7.34
CA GLU A 34 -16.33 0.88 -6.98
C GLU A 34 -16.31 -0.19 -8.08
N GLY A 35 -16.25 -1.46 -7.65
CA GLY A 35 -16.14 -2.62 -8.54
C GLY A 35 -14.71 -2.96 -8.97
N ASP A 36 -13.71 -2.15 -8.61
CA ASP A 36 -12.31 -2.46 -8.87
C ASP A 36 -11.87 -3.72 -8.12
N THR A 37 -11.15 -4.59 -8.83
CA THR A 37 -10.59 -5.80 -8.23
C THR A 37 -9.31 -5.47 -7.49
N VAL A 38 -9.33 -5.68 -6.17
CA VAL A 38 -8.18 -5.51 -5.29
C VAL A 38 -7.51 -6.86 -5.06
N LYS A 39 -6.18 -6.89 -5.13
CA LYS A 39 -5.39 -8.12 -4.94
C LYS A 39 -4.61 -8.08 -3.65
N ARG A 40 -4.60 -9.20 -2.95
CA ARG A 40 -3.72 -9.43 -1.82
C ARG A 40 -2.31 -9.72 -2.32
N LEU A 41 -1.30 -9.08 -1.73
CA LEU A 41 0.10 -9.37 -2.07
C LEU A 41 0.69 -10.49 -1.21
N GLY A 42 0.00 -10.92 -0.15
CA GLY A 42 0.48 -11.98 0.74
C GLY A 42 1.68 -11.58 1.60
N SER A 43 2.10 -10.31 1.55
CA SER A 43 3.15 -9.75 2.38
C SER A 43 2.57 -8.90 3.51
N ILE A 44 3.25 -8.95 4.66
CA ILE A 44 3.04 -7.97 5.74
C ILE A 44 3.70 -6.67 5.29
N VAL A 45 3.19 -5.53 5.76
CA VAL A 45 3.81 -4.24 5.46
C VAL A 45 5.22 -4.22 6.03
N ASP A 46 6.20 -4.07 5.15
CA ASP A 46 7.61 -3.91 5.45
C ASP A 46 8.20 -2.77 4.60
N THR A 47 9.39 -2.31 4.97
CA THR A 47 10.11 -1.30 4.21
C THR A 47 11.59 -1.62 4.17
N SER A 48 12.24 -1.23 3.08
CA SER A 48 13.67 -1.44 2.88
C SER A 48 14.49 -0.56 3.81
N VAL A 49 15.52 -1.14 4.45
CA VAL A 49 16.45 -0.43 5.33
C VAL A 49 17.90 -0.68 4.92
N GLY A 50 18.80 0.23 5.27
CA GLY A 50 20.24 0.04 5.10
C GLY A 50 21.00 1.30 4.72
N LYS A 51 22.33 1.16 4.55
CA LYS A 51 23.23 2.27 4.20
C LYS A 51 22.84 2.98 2.90
N GLY A 52 22.12 2.29 2.01
CA GLY A 52 21.59 2.88 0.80
C GLY A 52 20.74 4.13 1.06
N LEU A 53 20.00 4.19 2.18
CA LEU A 53 19.10 5.31 2.51
C LEU A 53 19.84 6.59 2.93
N LEU A 54 21.14 6.51 3.25
CA LEU A 54 21.89 7.67 3.74
C LEU A 54 21.93 8.77 2.66
N GLY A 55 21.42 9.94 3.02
CA GLY A 55 21.36 11.11 2.12
C GLY A 55 20.21 11.08 1.11
N ARG A 56 19.31 10.10 1.16
CA ARG A 56 18.07 10.10 0.35
C ARG A 56 16.90 10.65 1.14
N VAL A 57 15.96 11.24 0.42
CA VAL A 57 14.60 11.46 0.91
C VAL A 57 13.75 10.34 0.34
N VAL A 58 12.98 9.68 1.20
CA VAL A 58 12.12 8.55 0.82
C VAL A 58 10.72 8.76 1.37
N ASP A 59 9.73 8.11 0.76
CA ASP A 59 8.36 8.09 1.23
C ASP A 59 8.14 7.09 2.39
N GLY A 60 6.88 6.95 2.83
CA GLY A 60 6.51 6.05 3.91
C GLY A 60 6.64 4.56 3.61
N LEU A 61 6.85 4.18 2.34
CA LEU A 61 7.12 2.80 1.92
C LEU A 61 8.62 2.55 1.66
N GLY A 62 9.45 3.59 1.74
CA GLY A 62 10.90 3.52 1.51
C GLY A 62 11.30 3.70 0.05
N GLU A 63 10.38 4.15 -0.81
CA GLU A 63 10.67 4.53 -2.20
C GLU A 63 11.25 5.95 -2.22
N PRO A 64 12.28 6.24 -3.03
CA PRO A 64 12.87 7.56 -3.13
C PRO A 64 11.90 8.59 -3.74
N ILE A 65 11.93 9.82 -3.22
CA ILE A 65 11.16 10.98 -3.73
C ILE A 65 12.05 12.08 -4.29
#